data_AF-W4P3X1-F1
#
_entry.id   AF-W4P3X1-F1
#
_cell.length_a   1.000
_cell.length_b   1.000
_cell.length_c   1.000
_cell.angle_alpha   90.00
_cell.angle_beta   90.00
_cell.angle_gamma   90.00
#
_symmetry.space_group_name_H-M   'P 1'
#
loop_
_entity.id
_entity.type
_entity.pdbx_description
1 polymer ?
#
loop_
_entity_poly.entity_id
_entity_poly.type
_entity_poly.pdbx_seq_one_letter_code
_entity_poly.pdbx_strand_id
1 'polypeptide(L)' 'MEKRREEILQKWILNKQKSTYVRINENWQKCDFKYPGWIKRD' A
#
# COMPACT_ATOMS: atom_id res chain seq x y z
N MET A 1 0.13 15.56 17.95
CA MET A 1 -0.85 15.80 16.86
C MET A 1 -0.46 15.10 15.55
N GLU A 2 0.83 15.01 15.20
CA GLU A 2 1.29 14.29 13.99
C GLU A 2 0.93 12.80 13.94
N LYS A 3 1.22 12.04 15.01
CA LYS A 3 0.99 10.58 15.03
C LYS A 3 -0.44 10.18 14.65
N ARG A 4 -1.44 10.92 15.13
CA ARG A 4 -2.85 10.66 14.83
C ARG A 4 -3.20 10.93 13.37
N ARG A 5 -2.58 11.93 12.73
CA ARG A 5 -2.76 12.23 11.30
C ARG A 5 -2.14 11.14 10.44
N GLU A 6 -0.95 10.68 10.82
CA GLU A 6 -0.26 9.59 10.13
C GLU A 6 -1.08 8.30 10.20
N GLU A 7 -1.60 7.92 11.36
CA GLU A 7 -2.46 6.74 11.53
C GLU A 7 -3.71 6.78 10.64
N ILE A 8 -4.37 7.94 10.55
CA ILE A 8 -5.54 8.13 9.69
C ILE A 8 -5.14 7.96 8.21
N LEU A 9 -4.03 8.58 7.81
CA LEU A 9 -3.53 8.49 6.44
C LEU A 9 -3.16 7.04 6.08
N GLN A 10 -2.45 6.33 6.97
CA GLN A 10 -2.10 4.93 6.76
C GLN A 10 -3.34 4.04 6.57
N LYS A 11 -4.34 4.18 7.45
CA LYS A 11 -5.61 3.43 7.32
C LYS A 11 -6.33 3.76 6.02
N TRP A 12 -6.36 5.03 5.63
CA TRP A 12 -6.99 5.46 4.39
C TRP A 12 -6.32 4.86 3.15
N ILE A 13 -4.98 4.88 3.09
CA ILE A 13 -4.20 4.29 2.00
C ILE A 13 -4.47 2.78 1.87
N LEU A 14 -4.41 2.03 2.99
CA LEU A 14 -4.66 0.59 3.00
C LEU A 14 -6.08 0.23 2.54
N ASN A 15 -7.08 1.01 2.95
CA ASN A 15 -8.46 0.78 2.54
C ASN A 15 -8.65 1.04 1.03
N LYS A 16 -8.07 2.12 0.51
CA LYS A 16 -8.12 2.42 -0.94
C LYS A 16 -7.38 1.39 -1.78
N GLN A 17 -6.26 0.88 -1.28
CA GLN A 17 -5.50 -0.18 -1.95
C GLN A 17 -6.30 -1.48 -2.07
N LYS A 18 -7.09 -1.85 -1.06
CA LYS A 18 -7.95 -3.04 -1.10
C LYS A 18 -9.05 -2.95 -2.17
N SER A 19 -9.67 -1.78 -2.31
CA SER A 19 -10.73 -1.55 -3.31
C SER A 19 -10.21 -1.35 -4.73
N THR A 20 -8.91 -1.11 -4.89
CA THR A 20 -8.31 -0.83 -6.19
C THR A 20 -7.61 -2.07 -6.71
N TYR A 21 -7.86 -2.44 -7.96
CA TYR A 21 -7.06 -3.47 -8.61
C TYR A 21 -5.70 -2.87 -8.97
N VAL A 22 -4.63 -3.44 -8.42
CA VAL A 22 -3.26 -2.98 -8.65
C VAL A 22 -2.41 -4.17 -9.07
N ARG A 23 -1.67 -4.03 -10.17
CA ARG A 23 -0.62 -4.95 -10.60
C ARG A 23 0.71 -4.20 -10.64
N ILE A 24 1.71 -4.75 -9.95
CA ILE A 24 3.09 -4.29 -9.99
C ILE A 24 3.82 -5.09 -11.07
N ASN A 25 4.53 -4.40 -11.95
CA ASN A 25 5.39 -5.04 -12.94
C ASN A 25 6.47 -5.89 -12.24
N GLU A 26 6.74 -7.08 -12.77
CA GLU A 26 7.65 -8.08 -12.16
C GLU A 26 9.04 -7.52 -11.84
N ASN A 27 9.56 -6.62 -12.67
CA ASN A 27 10.86 -5.98 -12.47
C ASN A 27 10.94 -5.15 -11.19
N TRP A 28 9.79 -4.70 -10.67
CA TRP A 28 9.67 -3.84 -9.49
C TRP A 28 9.16 -4.57 -8.24
N GLN A 29 8.89 -5.88 -8.33
CA GLN A 29 8.44 -6.67 -7.19
C GLN A 29 9.54 -6.85 -6.11
N LYS A 30 10.79 -6.55 -6.43
CA LYS A 30 11.92 -6.60 -5.48
C LYS A 30 12.18 -5.28 -4.76
N CYS A 31 11.34 -4.25 -4.98
CA CYS A 31 11.47 -2.97 -4.32
C CYS A 31 10.80 -2.96 -2.95
N ASP A 32 11.36 -2.17 -2.04
CA ASP A 32 10.78 -1.94 -0.72
C ASP A 32 9.66 -0.90 -0.79
N PHE A 33 8.43 -1.36 -0.66
CA PHE A 33 7.26 -0.48 -0.63
C PHE A 33 6.95 -0.05 0.81
N LYS A 34 6.72 1.26 0.99
CA LYS A 34 6.35 1.84 2.29
C LYS A 34 5.08 1.23 2.90
N TYR A 35 4.11 0.88 2.07
CA TYR A 35 2.86 0.26 2.50
C TYR A 35 2.83 -1.19 2.03
N PRO A 36 2.36 -2.16 2.83
CA PRO A 36 2.24 -3.54 2.38
C PRO A 36 1.13 -3.70 1.32
N GLY A 37 1.04 -4.87 0.68
CA GLY A 37 -0.12 -5.23 -0.17
C GLY A 37 -0.08 -4.75 -1.63
N TRP A 38 1.04 -4.19 -2.10
CA TRP A 38 1.19 -3.81 -3.52
C TRP A 38 1.43 -5.02 -4.44
N ILE A 39 2.17 -6.02 -3.93
CA ILE A 39 2.46 -7.25 -4.67
C ILE A 39 1.39 -8.26 -4.29
N LYS A 40 0.45 -8.52 -5.21
CA LYS A 40 -0.50 -9.63 -5.09
C LYS A 40 0.12 -10.84 -5.76
N ARG A 41 0.43 -11.89 -4.98
CA ARG A 41 0.72 -13.22 -5.51
C ARG A 41 -0.64 -13.90 -5.68
N ASP A 42 -1.06 -14.11 -6.93
CA ASP A 42 -2.20 -14.96 -7.26
C ASP A 42 -1.97 -16.40 -6.73
#